data_AF-A0A7J0DKE9-F1
#
_entry.id   AF-A0A7J0DKE9-F1
#
_cell.length_a   1.000
_cell.length_b   1.000
_cell.length_c   1.000
_cell.angle_alpha   90.00
_cell.angle_beta   90.00
_cell.angle_gamma   90.00
#
_symmetry.space_group_name_H-M   'P 1'
#
loop_
_entity.id
_entity.type
_entity.pdbx_description
1 polymer ?
#
loop_
_entity_poly.entity_id
_entity_poly.type
_entity_poly.pdbx_seq_one_letter_code
_entity_poly.pdbx_strand_id
1 'polypeptide(L)'
;MQWLKELEKLGPKKGVITQSVKDVVQSLVDDDLVSKDKIGTSLRNVYHRLEGDLQSRKKRLAELVEQCDALKKGREESDERQEALGELKAIEQKYNELKVEMGQYADNDPAAFEAMKKAIEVAHAAANRWTDNIFTLRQWCSSNFPQAKEQLEHLYNEVGITDDFDYLELPAIPLGPVGDQMLEGKP
;
A
#
# COMPACT_ATOMS: atom_id res chain seq x y z
N MET A 1 32.42 -13.43 62.44
CA MET A 1 31.80 -13.26 63.77
C MET A 1 30.28 -13.27 63.71
N GLN A 2 29.62 -12.49 62.83
CA GLN A 2 28.15 -12.44 62.76
C GLN A 2 27.50 -13.79 62.33
N TRP A 3 27.98 -14.40 61.25
CA TRP A 3 27.42 -15.66 60.69
C TRP A 3 27.55 -16.86 61.63
N LEU A 4 28.69 -16.99 62.33
CA LEU A 4 28.91 -18.09 63.28
C LEU A 4 27.93 -17.99 64.47
N LYS A 5 27.64 -16.77 64.94
CA LYS A 5 26.64 -16.54 66.00
C LYS A 5 25.22 -16.90 65.55
N GLU A 6 24.89 -16.68 64.28
CA GLU A 6 23.60 -17.10 63.72
C GLU A 6 23.49 -18.62 63.61
N LEU A 7 24.58 -19.30 63.21
CA LEU A 7 24.64 -20.75 63.20
C LEU A 7 24.64 -21.35 64.62
N GLU A 8 25.30 -20.75 65.59
CA GLU A 8 25.23 -21.15 67.01
C GLU A 8 23.81 -21.04 67.57
N LYS A 9 22.97 -20.16 67.01
CA LYS A 9 21.54 -20.03 67.35
C LYS A 9 20.65 -21.06 66.62
N LEU A 10 20.99 -21.42 65.39
CA LEU A 10 20.22 -22.35 64.56
C LEU A 10 20.61 -23.82 64.76
N GLY A 11 21.87 -24.11 65.07
CA GLY A 11 22.44 -25.45 65.23
C GLY A 11 21.70 -26.31 66.26
N PRO A 12 21.43 -25.81 67.48
CA PRO A 12 20.65 -26.55 68.47
C PRO A 12 19.23 -26.89 68.01
N LYS A 13 18.60 -26.00 67.23
CA LYS A 13 17.26 -26.25 66.64
C LYS A 13 17.27 -27.35 65.58
N LYS A 14 18.46 -27.71 65.08
CA LYS A 14 18.68 -28.78 64.12
C LYS A 14 19.33 -30.02 64.75
N GLY A 15 19.39 -30.08 66.08
CA GLY A 15 19.87 -31.25 66.82
C GLY A 15 21.38 -31.30 67.09
N VAL A 16 22.12 -30.22 66.77
CA VAL A 16 23.56 -30.13 67.07
C VAL A 16 23.77 -29.56 68.48
N ILE A 17 24.63 -30.18 69.28
CA ILE A 17 24.92 -29.72 70.64
C ILE A 17 25.53 -28.32 70.60
N THR A 18 25.01 -27.37 71.39
CA THR A 18 25.38 -25.94 71.33
C THR A 18 26.88 -25.70 71.38
N GLN A 19 27.60 -26.43 72.22
CA GLN A 19 29.05 -26.27 72.40
C GLN A 19 29.86 -26.81 71.21
N SER A 20 29.30 -27.72 70.39
CA SER A 20 29.98 -28.35 69.27
C SER A 20 29.66 -27.73 67.91
N VAL A 21 28.72 -26.77 67.84
CA VAL A 21 28.29 -26.16 66.56
C VAL A 21 29.48 -25.58 65.79
N LYS A 22 30.41 -24.92 66.50
CA LYS A 22 31.60 -24.35 65.89
C LYS A 22 32.51 -25.41 65.27
N ASP A 23 32.75 -26.50 65.98
CA ASP A 23 33.67 -27.55 65.53
C ASP A 23 33.09 -28.34 64.37
N VAL A 24 31.78 -28.64 64.41
CA VAL A 24 31.06 -29.29 63.30
C VAL A 24 31.07 -28.41 62.06
N VAL A 25 30.78 -27.11 62.19
CA VAL A 25 30.82 -26.18 61.05
C VAL A 25 32.24 -26.07 60.50
N GLN A 26 33.27 -26.09 61.35
CA GLN A 26 34.65 -26.04 60.89
C GLN A 26 35.04 -27.32 60.15
N SER A 27 34.65 -28.50 60.64
CA SER A 27 34.92 -29.77 59.95
C SER A 27 34.23 -29.83 58.59
N LEU A 28 32.98 -29.36 58.49
CA LEU A 28 32.26 -29.30 57.21
C LEU A 28 32.94 -28.37 56.19
N VAL A 29 33.58 -27.30 56.66
CA VAL A 29 34.39 -26.44 55.80
C VAL A 29 35.70 -27.13 55.41
N ASP A 30 36.35 -27.81 56.36
CA ASP A 30 37.62 -28.50 56.13
C ASP A 30 37.46 -29.70 55.17
N ASP A 31 36.29 -30.35 55.18
CA ASP A 31 35.88 -31.41 54.26
C ASP A 31 35.34 -30.88 52.91
N ASP A 32 35.40 -29.56 52.66
CA ASP A 32 34.87 -28.86 51.47
C ASP A 32 33.36 -29.08 51.20
N LEU A 33 32.62 -29.51 52.23
CA LEU A 33 31.16 -29.64 52.19
C LEU A 33 30.45 -28.29 52.38
N VAL A 34 31.14 -27.30 52.92
CA VAL A 34 30.65 -25.93 53.14
C VAL A 34 31.73 -24.92 52.77
N SER A 35 31.48 -24.13 51.73
CA SER A 35 32.40 -23.05 51.36
C SER A 35 32.18 -21.81 52.25
N LYS A 36 33.26 -21.29 52.83
CA LYS A 36 33.28 -19.98 53.51
C LYS A 36 34.19 -19.03 52.73
N ASP A 37 33.69 -17.85 52.39
CA ASP A 37 34.51 -16.83 51.73
C ASP A 37 34.25 -15.44 52.33
N LYS A 38 35.30 -14.63 52.39
CA LYS A 38 35.22 -13.23 52.84
C LYS A 38 34.84 -12.37 51.65
N ILE A 39 33.55 -12.14 51.49
CA ILE A 39 33.03 -11.30 50.42
C ILE A 39 33.48 -9.85 50.66
N GLY A 40 34.31 -9.33 49.75
CA GLY A 40 34.72 -7.93 49.74
C GLY A 40 33.59 -7.00 49.28
N THR A 41 33.70 -5.70 49.58
CA THR A 41 32.70 -4.68 49.22
C THR A 41 32.36 -4.67 47.73
N SER A 42 33.33 -4.99 46.86
CA SER A 42 33.13 -5.08 45.40
C SER A 42 32.10 -6.12 44.99
N LEU A 43 32.19 -7.35 45.51
CA LEU A 43 31.24 -8.42 45.21
C LEU A 43 29.84 -8.12 45.77
N ARG A 44 29.77 -7.50 46.96
CA ARG A 44 28.51 -7.04 47.55
C ARG A 44 27.83 -5.96 46.70
N ASN A 45 28.61 -5.04 46.14
CA ASN A 45 28.09 -4.01 45.22
C ASN A 45 27.60 -4.61 43.90
N VAL A 46 28.32 -5.60 43.35
CA VAL A 46 27.88 -6.34 42.15
C VAL A 46 26.57 -7.08 42.42
N TYR A 47 26.45 -7.76 43.55
CA TYR A 47 25.22 -8.44 43.95
C TYR A 47 24.04 -7.47 44.03
N HIS A 48 24.19 -6.35 44.76
CA HIS A 48 23.12 -5.35 44.88
C HIS A 48 22.75 -4.71 43.55
N ARG A 49 23.72 -4.49 42.65
CA ARG A 49 23.46 -4.01 41.30
C ARG A 49 22.66 -5.01 40.49
N LEU A 50 23.05 -6.29 40.49
CA LEU A 50 22.33 -7.35 39.79
C LEU A 50 20.92 -7.56 40.35
N GLU A 51 20.75 -7.48 41.67
CA GLU A 51 19.45 -7.50 42.33
C GLU A 51 18.57 -6.31 41.87
N GLY A 52 19.15 -5.10 41.81
CA GLY A 52 18.47 -3.91 41.28
C GLY A 52 18.09 -4.04 39.81
N ASP A 53 19.00 -4.55 38.98
CA ASP A 53 18.76 -4.81 37.57
C ASP A 53 17.64 -5.84 37.39
N LEU A 54 17.64 -6.92 38.19
CA LEU A 54 16.62 -7.96 38.17
C LEU A 54 15.25 -7.39 38.56
N GLN A 55 15.18 -6.55 39.60
CA GLN A 55 13.94 -5.88 39.99
C GLN A 55 13.44 -4.92 38.91
N SER A 56 14.33 -4.14 38.29
CA SER A 56 13.97 -3.24 37.20
C SER A 56 13.40 -4.00 36.00
N ARG A 57 14.01 -5.14 35.64
CA ARG A 57 13.54 -6.01 34.55
C ARG A 57 12.21 -6.67 34.88
N LYS A 58 12.00 -7.13 36.11
CA LYS A 58 10.70 -7.67 36.56
C LYS A 58 9.60 -6.62 36.47
N LYS A 59 9.88 -5.40 36.92
CA LYS A 59 8.95 -4.27 36.77
C LYS A 59 8.64 -4.01 35.30
N ARG A 60 9.67 -3.94 34.45
CA ARG A 60 9.49 -3.71 33.02
C ARG A 60 8.69 -4.83 32.33
N LEU A 61 8.91 -6.07 32.73
CA LEU A 61 8.14 -7.21 32.22
C LEU A 61 6.66 -7.08 32.59
N ALA A 62 6.36 -6.74 33.85
CA ALA A 62 4.99 -6.53 34.29
C ALA A 62 4.30 -5.40 33.51
N GLU A 63 4.99 -4.26 33.34
CA GLU A 63 4.49 -3.14 32.52
C GLU A 63 4.22 -3.56 31.06
N LEU A 64 5.11 -4.34 30.45
CA LEU A 64 4.94 -4.81 29.07
C LEU A 64 3.79 -5.81 28.93
N VAL A 65 3.60 -6.69 29.90
CA VAL A 65 2.47 -7.61 29.93
C VAL A 65 1.15 -6.84 30.03
N GLU A 66 1.07 -5.86 30.94
CA GLU A 66 -0.10 -5.00 31.09
C GLU A 66 -0.40 -4.23 29.79
N GLN A 67 0.63 -3.70 29.11
CA GLN A 67 0.47 -3.04 27.82
C GLN A 67 -0.04 -3.99 26.73
N CYS A 68 0.51 -5.21 26.66
CA CYS A 68 0.05 -6.24 25.73
C CYS A 68 -1.42 -6.59 25.96
N ASP A 69 -1.83 -6.78 27.21
CA ASP A 69 -3.21 -7.12 27.56
C ASP A 69 -4.17 -5.96 27.28
N ALA A 70 -3.75 -4.72 27.55
CA ALA A 70 -4.50 -3.53 27.18
C ALA A 70 -4.69 -3.39 25.67
N LEU A 71 -3.67 -3.69 24.85
CA LEU A 71 -3.73 -3.64 23.39
C LEU A 71 -4.54 -4.78 22.77
N LYS A 72 -4.59 -5.94 23.42
CA LYS A 72 -5.39 -7.09 22.96
C LYS A 72 -6.88 -6.85 23.12
N LYS A 73 -7.30 -6.05 24.09
CA LYS A 73 -8.73 -5.76 24.33
C LYS A 73 -9.35 -5.13 23.07
N GLY A 74 -10.36 -5.77 22.50
CA GLY A 74 -10.99 -5.34 21.25
C GLY A 74 -10.20 -5.66 19.97
N ARG A 75 -9.07 -6.36 20.09
CA ARG A 75 -8.30 -6.98 18.99
C ARG A 75 -8.08 -8.47 19.26
N GLU A 76 -9.05 -9.07 19.94
CA GLU A 76 -9.01 -10.49 20.26
C GLU A 76 -8.93 -11.29 18.97
N GLU A 77 -8.09 -12.33 18.98
CA GLU A 77 -8.04 -13.30 17.90
C GLU A 77 -9.37 -14.05 17.89
N SER A 78 -10.17 -13.78 16.87
CA SER A 78 -11.45 -14.44 16.59
C SER A 78 -11.54 -14.75 15.10
N ASP A 79 -12.34 -15.76 14.76
CA ASP A 79 -12.60 -16.13 13.37
C ASP A 79 -13.20 -14.94 12.60
N GLU A 80 -14.12 -14.19 13.23
CA GLU A 80 -14.71 -12.96 12.69
C GLU A 80 -13.65 -11.90 12.35
N ARG A 81 -12.65 -11.70 13.21
CA ARG A 81 -11.57 -10.75 12.96
C ARG A 81 -10.67 -11.21 11.81
N GLN A 82 -10.37 -12.50 11.75
CA GLN A 82 -9.56 -13.06 10.66
C GLN A 82 -10.28 -12.93 9.31
N GLU A 83 -11.59 -13.19 9.29
CA GLU A 83 -12.43 -13.01 8.10
C GLU A 83 -12.48 -11.54 7.67
N ALA A 84 -12.78 -10.62 8.59
CA ALA A 84 -12.83 -9.19 8.30
C ALA A 84 -11.49 -8.62 7.78
N LEU A 85 -10.35 -9.09 8.31
CA LEU A 85 -9.03 -8.74 7.79
C LEU A 85 -8.77 -9.30 6.39
N GLY A 86 -9.27 -10.50 6.11
CA GLY A 86 -9.25 -11.11 4.78
C GLY A 86 -10.07 -10.32 3.76
N GLU A 87 -11.29 -9.94 4.13
CA GLU A 87 -12.18 -9.10 3.33
C GLU A 87 -11.58 -7.73 3.06
N LEU A 88 -11.05 -7.07 4.10
CA LEU A 88 -10.39 -5.77 3.97
C LEU A 88 -9.27 -5.83 2.93
N LYS A 89 -8.41 -6.85 3.02
CA LYS A 89 -7.31 -7.06 2.07
C LYS A 89 -7.82 -7.30 0.64
N ALA A 90 -8.89 -8.08 0.49
CA ALA A 90 -9.49 -8.33 -0.82
C ALA A 90 -10.10 -7.06 -1.43
N ILE A 91 -10.76 -6.23 -0.62
CA ILE A 91 -11.34 -4.94 -1.04
C ILE A 91 -10.23 -3.96 -1.41
N GLU A 92 -9.17 -3.85 -0.61
CA GLU A 92 -8.02 -2.99 -0.91
C GLU A 92 -7.35 -3.39 -2.22
N GLN A 93 -7.20 -4.69 -2.49
CA GLN A 93 -6.67 -5.17 -3.76
C GLN A 93 -7.57 -4.75 -4.93
N LYS A 94 -8.88 -5.03 -4.85
CA LYS A 94 -9.83 -4.63 -5.89
C LYS A 94 -9.84 -3.11 -6.11
N TYR A 95 -9.81 -2.32 -5.03
CA TYR A 95 -9.76 -0.87 -5.12
C TYR A 95 -8.53 -0.39 -5.92
N ASN A 96 -7.36 -0.97 -5.64
CA ASN A 96 -6.14 -0.61 -6.36
C ASN A 96 -6.20 -1.02 -7.83
N GLU A 97 -6.75 -2.20 -8.15
CA GLU A 97 -6.96 -2.66 -9.52
C GLU A 97 -7.90 -1.71 -10.28
N LEU A 98 -9.07 -1.40 -9.72
CA LEU A 98 -10.04 -0.47 -10.33
C LEU A 98 -9.45 0.94 -10.47
N LYS A 99 -8.64 1.40 -9.51
CA LYS A 99 -8.00 2.72 -9.58
C LYS A 99 -6.99 2.80 -10.72
N VAL A 100 -6.22 1.73 -10.94
CA VAL A 100 -5.29 1.63 -12.08
C VAL A 100 -6.06 1.61 -13.39
N GLU A 101 -7.13 0.83 -13.47
CA GLU A 101 -7.99 0.75 -14.65
C GLU A 101 -8.64 2.11 -14.97
N MET A 102 -9.19 2.81 -13.98
CA MET A 102 -9.76 4.13 -14.14
C MET A 102 -8.73 5.15 -14.66
N GLY A 103 -7.46 5.01 -14.26
CA GLY A 103 -6.36 5.80 -14.80
C GLY A 103 -6.12 5.60 -16.30
N GLN A 104 -6.41 4.42 -16.86
CA GLN A 104 -6.30 4.16 -18.31
C GLN A 104 -7.35 4.91 -19.12
N TYR A 105 -8.48 5.24 -18.49
CA TYR A 105 -9.57 5.99 -19.11
C TYR A 105 -9.55 7.48 -18.76
N ALA A 106 -8.51 7.98 -18.10
CA ALA A 106 -8.43 9.38 -17.68
C ALA A 106 -8.54 10.37 -18.86
N ASP A 107 -8.04 9.98 -20.03
CA ASP A 107 -8.10 10.80 -21.26
C ASP A 107 -9.40 10.60 -22.06
N ASN A 108 -10.25 9.63 -21.67
CA ASN A 108 -11.53 9.36 -22.32
C ASN A 108 -12.66 10.18 -21.67
N ASP A 109 -12.46 11.50 -21.59
CA ASP A 109 -13.51 12.42 -21.16
C ASP A 109 -14.67 12.41 -22.18
N PRO A 110 -15.90 12.02 -21.77
CA PRO A 110 -17.06 12.06 -22.65
C PRO A 110 -17.30 13.45 -23.26
N ALA A 111 -17.00 14.52 -22.52
CA ALA A 111 -17.14 15.88 -23.01
C ALA A 111 -16.12 16.18 -24.12
N ALA A 112 -14.87 15.73 -23.97
CA ALA A 112 -13.85 15.85 -25.00
C ALA A 112 -14.20 15.06 -26.27
N PHE A 113 -14.72 13.83 -26.12
CA PHE A 113 -15.17 13.00 -27.24
C PHE A 113 -16.33 13.63 -28.00
N GLU A 114 -17.34 14.14 -27.29
CA GLU A 114 -18.48 14.84 -27.91
C GLU A 114 -18.05 16.17 -28.57
N ALA A 115 -17.09 16.89 -27.99
CA ALA A 115 -16.49 18.06 -28.63
C ALA A 115 -15.76 17.70 -29.94
N MET A 116 -15.02 16.59 -29.95
CA MET A 116 -14.34 16.08 -31.14
C MET A 116 -15.34 15.70 -32.24
N LYS A 117 -16.45 15.03 -31.93
CA LYS A 117 -17.51 14.72 -32.92
C LYS A 117 -18.08 15.98 -33.57
N LYS A 118 -18.43 16.99 -32.76
CA LYS A 118 -18.94 18.27 -33.29
C LYS A 118 -17.91 18.97 -34.17
N ALA A 119 -16.64 18.94 -33.79
CA ALA A 119 -15.57 19.51 -34.60
C ALA A 119 -15.43 18.77 -35.96
N ILE A 120 -15.57 17.44 -35.97
CA ILE A 120 -15.57 16.63 -37.20
C ILE A 120 -16.75 17.01 -38.10
N GLU A 121 -17.97 17.16 -37.56
CA GLU A 121 -19.14 17.59 -38.33
C GLU A 121 -18.91 18.95 -39.00
N VAL A 122 -18.36 19.92 -38.27
CA VAL A 122 -18.04 21.25 -38.81
C VAL A 122 -16.96 21.17 -39.88
N ALA A 123 -15.88 20.41 -39.64
CA ALA A 123 -14.79 20.25 -40.59
C ALA A 123 -15.26 19.54 -41.87
N HIS A 124 -16.10 18.52 -41.73
CA HIS A 124 -16.69 17.77 -42.84
C HIS A 124 -17.58 18.66 -43.72
N ALA A 125 -18.51 19.40 -43.10
CA ALA A 125 -19.36 20.35 -43.82
C ALA A 125 -18.52 21.44 -44.51
N ALA A 126 -17.46 21.93 -43.85
CA ALA A 126 -16.56 22.92 -44.43
C ALA A 126 -15.77 22.37 -45.62
N ALA A 127 -15.27 21.14 -45.54
CA ALA A 127 -14.56 20.46 -46.62
C ALA A 127 -15.46 20.30 -47.85
N ASN A 128 -16.67 19.77 -47.67
CA ASN A 128 -17.63 19.59 -48.76
C ASN A 128 -18.09 20.93 -49.37
N ARG A 129 -18.19 21.98 -48.57
CA ARG A 129 -18.44 23.34 -49.10
C ARG A 129 -17.29 23.86 -49.97
N TRP A 130 -16.04 23.53 -49.63
CA TRP A 130 -14.92 23.87 -50.49
C TRP A 130 -14.89 23.01 -51.76
N THR A 131 -15.29 21.75 -51.68
CA THR A 131 -15.53 20.89 -52.85
C THR A 131 -16.55 21.52 -53.80
N ASP A 132 -17.69 22.01 -53.30
CA ASP A 132 -18.69 22.75 -54.10
C ASP A 132 -18.07 23.96 -54.80
N ASN A 133 -17.28 24.75 -54.06
CA ASN A 133 -16.63 25.94 -54.61
C ASN A 133 -15.64 25.58 -55.73
N ILE A 134 -14.86 24.51 -55.55
CA ILE A 134 -13.90 24.03 -56.55
C ILE A 134 -14.64 23.60 -57.83
N PHE A 135 -15.70 22.81 -57.71
CA PHE A 135 -16.51 22.37 -58.85
C PHE A 135 -17.21 23.53 -59.56
N THR A 136 -17.76 24.47 -58.78
CA THR A 136 -18.37 25.69 -59.32
C THR A 136 -17.36 26.51 -60.13
N LEU A 137 -16.14 26.68 -59.60
CA LEU A 137 -15.08 27.41 -60.29
C LEU A 137 -14.60 26.68 -61.56
N ARG A 138 -14.46 25.35 -61.51
CA ARG A 138 -14.13 24.50 -62.66
C ARG A 138 -15.16 24.64 -63.77
N GLN A 139 -16.45 24.59 -63.42
CA GLN A 139 -17.55 24.76 -64.36
C GLN A 139 -17.59 26.18 -64.94
N TRP A 140 -17.53 27.21 -64.09
CA TRP A 140 -17.59 28.61 -64.53
C TRP A 140 -16.42 28.96 -65.45
N CYS A 141 -15.19 28.53 -65.12
CA CYS A 141 -14.02 28.75 -65.97
C CYS A 141 -14.18 28.06 -67.32
N SER A 142 -14.64 26.79 -67.32
CA SER A 142 -14.89 26.05 -68.55
C SER A 142 -15.94 26.71 -69.46
N SER A 143 -16.99 27.32 -68.89
CA SER A 143 -18.04 27.99 -69.65
C SER A 143 -17.66 29.39 -70.16
N ASN A 144 -16.90 30.17 -69.38
CA ASN A 144 -16.60 31.57 -69.71
C ASN A 144 -15.24 31.75 -70.40
N PHE A 145 -14.29 30.85 -70.14
CA PHE A 145 -12.92 30.91 -70.67
C PHE A 145 -12.47 29.55 -71.22
N PRO A 146 -13.02 29.08 -72.37
CA PRO A 146 -12.70 27.75 -72.91
C PRO A 146 -11.21 27.52 -73.14
N GLN A 147 -10.48 28.58 -73.50
CA GLN A 147 -9.05 28.60 -73.75
C GLN A 147 -8.17 28.54 -72.48
N ALA A 148 -8.74 28.77 -71.29
CA ALA A 148 -8.07 28.60 -70.01
C ALA A 148 -8.36 27.24 -69.35
N LYS A 149 -9.26 26.44 -69.92
CA LYS A 149 -9.70 25.16 -69.36
C LYS A 149 -8.52 24.20 -69.15
N GLU A 150 -7.70 23.98 -70.17
CA GLU A 150 -6.57 23.05 -70.10
C GLU A 150 -5.51 23.48 -69.08
N GLN A 151 -5.28 24.79 -68.93
CA GLN A 151 -4.38 25.34 -67.92
C GLN A 151 -4.91 25.14 -66.50
N LEU A 152 -6.22 25.30 -66.29
CA LEU A 152 -6.85 25.06 -64.99
C LEU A 152 -6.81 23.58 -64.60
N GLU A 153 -7.09 22.68 -65.55
CA GLU A 153 -6.98 21.23 -65.34
C GLU A 153 -5.55 20.80 -65.00
N HIS A 154 -4.55 21.37 -65.68
CA HIS A 154 -3.15 21.11 -65.36
C HIS A 154 -2.80 21.56 -63.93
N LEU A 155 -3.20 22.78 -63.56
CA LEU A 155 -2.98 23.31 -62.22
C LEU A 155 -3.64 22.44 -61.14
N TYR A 156 -4.88 22.02 -61.37
CA TYR A 156 -5.61 21.15 -60.45
C TYR A 156 -4.91 19.80 -60.25
N ASN A 157 -4.47 19.17 -61.34
CA ASN A 157 -3.69 17.93 -61.25
C ASN A 157 -2.36 18.13 -60.50
N GLU A 158 -1.65 19.25 -60.70
CA GLU A 158 -0.40 19.57 -59.98
C GLU A 158 -0.62 19.71 -58.46
N VAL A 159 -1.75 20.27 -58.04
CA VAL A 159 -2.10 20.42 -56.61
C VAL A 159 -2.84 19.21 -56.03
N GLY A 160 -3.01 18.14 -56.80
CA GLY A 160 -3.64 16.88 -56.36
C GLY A 160 -5.17 16.87 -56.40
N ILE A 161 -5.80 17.78 -57.13
CA ILE A 161 -7.23 17.73 -57.47
C ILE A 161 -7.35 16.97 -58.79
N THR A 162 -7.40 15.64 -58.67
CA THR A 162 -7.50 14.69 -59.77
C THR A 162 -8.96 14.27 -60.03
N ASP A 163 -9.20 13.43 -61.04
CA ASP A 163 -10.56 13.02 -61.44
C ASP A 163 -11.32 12.19 -60.38
N ASP A 164 -10.61 11.65 -59.39
CA ASP A 164 -11.15 10.94 -58.22
C ASP A 164 -11.45 11.87 -57.02
N PHE A 165 -11.20 13.17 -57.15
CA PHE A 165 -11.57 14.16 -56.13
C PHE A 165 -13.09 14.31 -56.06
N ASP A 166 -13.68 13.95 -54.93
CA ASP A 166 -15.12 13.99 -54.70
C ASP A 166 -15.44 14.44 -53.25
N TYR A 167 -16.73 14.52 -52.93
CA TYR A 167 -17.20 14.80 -51.58
C TYR A 167 -16.68 13.76 -50.59
N LEU A 168 -16.33 14.23 -49.40
CA LEU A 168 -16.02 13.34 -48.29
C LEU A 168 -17.31 12.69 -47.82
N GLU A 169 -17.35 11.37 -47.78
CA GLU A 169 -18.42 10.61 -47.12
C GLU A 169 -18.03 10.36 -45.67
N LEU A 170 -18.94 10.64 -44.73
CA LEU A 170 -18.74 10.20 -43.35
C LEU A 170 -18.98 8.69 -43.30
N PRO A 171 -18.05 7.89 -42.75
CA PRO A 171 -18.32 6.48 -42.54
C PRO A 171 -19.54 6.37 -41.62
N ALA A 172 -20.47 5.45 -41.95
CA ALA A 172 -21.56 5.09 -41.05
C ALA A 172 -20.94 4.49 -39.79
N ILE A 173 -20.74 5.29 -38.76
CA ILE A 173 -20.28 4.81 -37.46
C ILE A 173 -21.41 3.90 -36.94
N PRO A 174 -21.20 2.58 -36.78
CA PRO A 174 -22.16 1.77 -36.08
C PRO A 174 -22.09 2.23 -34.63
N LEU A 175 -23.01 3.12 -34.25
CA LEU A 175 -23.28 3.40 -32.85
C LEU A 175 -23.91 2.11 -32.30
N GLY A 176 -23.07 1.17 -31.88
CA GLY A 176 -23.51 0.09 -31.01
C GLY A 176 -24.19 0.72 -29.79
N PRO A 177 -25.26 0.11 -29.26
CA PRO A 177 -25.91 0.64 -28.08
C PRO A 177 -24.85 0.62 -26.97
N VAL A 178 -24.39 1.80 -26.56
CA VAL A 178 -23.66 1.93 -25.29
C VAL A 178 -24.73 1.64 -24.24
N GLY A 179 -24.81 0.35 -23.90
CA GLY A 179 -25.76 -0.16 -22.94
C GLY A 179 -25.56 0.59 -21.65
N ASP A 180 -26.62 1.29 -21.25
CA ASP A 180 -26.85 1.80 -19.92
C ASP A 180 -26.94 0.60 -18.97
N GLN A 181 -25.81 -0.07 -18.71
CA GLN A 181 -25.68 -1.06 -17.66
C GLN A 181 -25.47 -0.30 -16.37
N MET A 182 -26.54 0.33 -15.91
CA MET A 182 -26.73 0.55 -14.49
C MET A 182 -26.56 -0.80 -13.80
N LEU A 183 -25.44 -0.93 -13.09
CA LEU A 183 -25.20 -2.04 -12.18
C LEU A 183 -26.26 -1.94 -11.07
N GLU A 184 -27.40 -2.60 -11.28
CA GLU A 184 -28.30 -2.99 -10.21
C GLU A 184 -27.53 -3.96 -9.31
N GLY A 185 -26.88 -3.41 -8.28
CA GLY A 185 -26.50 -4.17 -7.11
C GLY A 185 -27.75 -4.81 -6.53
N LYS A 186 -27.85 -6.13 -6.64
CA LYS A 186 -28.84 -6.93 -5.93
C LYS A 186 -28.31 -7.32 -4.54
N PRO A 187 -29.24 -7.49 -3.58
CA PRO A 187 -29.03 -7.22 -2.15
C PRO A 187 -28.15 -8.23 -1.44
#